data_AF-A0A529HMA1-F1
#
_entry.id   AF-A0A529HMA1-F1
#
_cell.length_a   1.000
_cell.length_b   1.000
_cell.length_c   1.000
_cell.angle_alpha   90.00
_cell.angle_beta   90.00
_cell.angle_gamma   90.00
#
_symmetry.space_group_name_H-M   'P 1'
#
loop_
_entity.id
_entity.type
_entity.pdbx_description
1 polymer ?
#
loop_
_entity_poly.entity_id
_entity_poly.type
_entity_poly.pdbx_seq_one_letter_code
_entity_poly.pdbx_strand_id
1 'polypeptide(L)' 'SWTMTVAEARASRAVPVGLLEGGKVLKPVRKGELLTADNATPDQTTKVFALRQLQDEMLYGVRTTSPALSI' A
#
# COMPACT_ATOMS: atom_id res chain seq x y z
N SER A 1 2.00 -12.33 -11.32
CA SER A 1 2.26 -11.03 -10.66
C SER A 1 3.07 -10.14 -11.60
N TRP A 2 3.03 -8.82 -11.42
CA TRP A 2 3.88 -7.87 -12.14
C TRP A 2 5.01 -7.40 -11.21
N THR A 3 6.26 -7.65 -11.60
CA THR A 3 7.45 -7.29 -10.80
C THR A 3 7.91 -5.89 -11.19
N MET A 4 8.29 -5.10 -10.20
CA MET A 4 8.73 -3.71 -10.36
C MET A 4 9.80 -3.39 -9.33
N THR A 5 10.60 -2.35 -9.59
CA THR A 5 11.54 -1.85 -8.58
C THR A 5 10.78 -1.22 -7.41
N VAL A 6 11.41 -1.14 -6.24
CA VAL A 6 10.81 -0.50 -5.06
C VAL A 6 10.48 0.98 -5.33
N ALA A 7 11.34 1.67 -6.10
CA ALA A 7 11.15 3.07 -6.44
C ALA A 7 9.90 3.28 -7.30
N GLU A 8 9.72 2.48 -8.35
CA GLU A 8 8.53 2.54 -9.22
C GLU A 8 7.26 2.22 -8.44
N ALA A 9 7.27 1.15 -7.63
CA ALA A 9 6.12 0.74 -6.83
C ALA A 9 5.65 1.85 -5.87
N ARG A 10 6.60 2.57 -5.25
CA ARG A 10 6.30 3.70 -4.36
C ARG A 10 5.77 4.89 -5.13
N ALA A 11 6.41 5.25 -6.24
CA ALA A 11 5.98 6.36 -7.08
C ALA A 11 4.55 6.16 -7.61
N SER A 12 4.19 4.92 -7.97
CA SER A 12 2.85 4.58 -8.47
C SER A 12 1.85 4.21 -7.37
N ARG A 13 2.24 4.24 -6.09
CA ARG A 13 1.41 3.77 -4.95
C ARG A 13 0.84 2.35 -5.18
N ALA A 14 1.63 1.46 -5.77
CA ALA A 14 1.20 0.10 -6.09
C ALA A 14 0.84 -0.69 -4.83
N VAL A 15 -0.25 -1.46 -4.87
CA VAL A 15 -0.61 -2.39 -3.80
C VAL A 15 0.22 -3.67 -3.97
N PRO A 16 0.95 -4.13 -2.93
CA PRO A 16 1.71 -5.38 -3.00
C PRO A 16 0.79 -6.57 -3.30
N VAL A 17 1.14 -7.38 -4.30
CA VAL A 17 0.30 -8.50 -4.78
C VAL A 17 -0.09 -9.49 -3.67
N GLY A 18 0.78 -9.72 -2.69
CA GLY A 18 0.53 -10.59 -1.54
C GLY A 18 -0.52 -10.07 -0.55
N LEU A 19 -1.03 -8.85 -0.74
CA LEU A 19 -2.07 -8.23 0.08
C LEU A 19 -3.42 -8.08 -0.66
N LEU A 20 -3.52 -8.60 -1.88
CA LEU A 20 -4.72 -8.44 -2.71
C LEU A 20 -5.83 -9.43 -2.38
N GLU A 21 -5.50 -10.58 -1.80
CA GLU A 21 -6.50 -11.58 -1.41
C GLU A 21 -7.44 -11.01 -0.33
N GLY A 22 -8.76 -11.12 -0.54
CA GLY A 22 -9.78 -10.50 0.31
C GLY A 22 -9.87 -8.96 0.19
N GLY A 23 -9.02 -8.33 -0.62
CA GLY A 23 -9.03 -6.89 -0.86
C GLY A 23 -10.29 -6.40 -1.58
N LYS A 24 -10.52 -5.09 -1.52
CA LYS A 24 -11.68 -4.42 -2.13
C LYS A 24 -11.25 -3.51 -3.27
N VAL A 25 -11.95 -3.62 -4.39
CA VAL A 25 -11.88 -2.65 -5.48
C VAL A 25 -12.67 -1.40 -5.08
N LEU A 26 -12.05 -0.23 -5.24
CA LEU A 26 -12.61 1.07 -4.85
C LEU A 26 -13.14 1.86 -6.07
N LYS A 27 -12.62 1.56 -7.27
CA LYS A 27 -12.99 2.19 -8.54
C LYS A 27 -12.94 1.15 -9.65
N PRO A 28 -13.66 1.33 -10.78
CA PRO A 28 -13.54 0.42 -11.92
C PRO A 28 -12.08 0.25 -12.36
N VAL A 29 -11.62 -0.99 -12.52
CA VAL A 29 -10.25 -1.34 -12.94
C VAL A 29 -10.31 -1.99 -14.31
N ARG A 30 -9.55 -1.48 -15.28
CA ARG A 30 -9.46 -2.06 -16.62
C ARG A 30 -8.48 -3.23 -16.66
N LYS A 31 -8.64 -4.12 -17.64
CA LYS A 31 -7.65 -5.17 -17.91
C LYS A 31 -6.28 -4.53 -18.19
N GLY A 32 -5.26 -4.94 -17.43
CA GLY A 32 -3.90 -4.42 -17.53
C GLY A 32 -3.63 -3.15 -16.71
N GLU A 33 -4.65 -2.60 -16.04
CA GLU A 33 -4.47 -1.46 -15.13
C GLU A 33 -3.81 -1.90 -13.83
N LEU A 34 -2.91 -1.06 -13.31
CA LEU A 34 -2.21 -1.32 -12.06
C LEU A 34 -3.14 -1.13 -10.86
N LEU A 35 -3.09 -2.05 -9.90
CA LEU A 35 -3.75 -1.87 -8.62
C LEU A 35 -2.92 -0.97 -7.72
N THR A 36 -3.49 0.18 -7.39
CA THR A 36 -2.88 1.21 -6.55
C THR A 36 -3.80 1.53 -5.39
N ALA A 37 -3.27 2.25 -4.41
CA ALA A 37 -4.09 2.74 -3.30
C ALA A 37 -5.24 3.69 -3.74
N ASP A 38 -5.33 4.07 -5.03
CA ASP A 38 -6.43 4.87 -5.56
C ASP A 38 -7.62 4.04 -6.07
N ASN A 39 -7.40 2.77 -6.44
CA ASN A 39 -8.42 1.90 -7.04
C ASN A 39 -8.61 0.58 -6.29
N ALA A 40 -7.76 0.23 -5.32
CA ALA A 40 -7.91 -0.94 -4.48
C ALA A 40 -7.37 -0.73 -3.06
N THR A 41 -7.94 -1.46 -2.12
CA THR A 41 -7.43 -1.56 -0.75
C THR A 41 -7.25 -3.03 -0.34
N PRO A 42 -6.15 -3.39 0.33
CA PRO A 42 -6.03 -4.68 1.01
C PRO A 42 -7.12 -4.91 2.07
N ASP A 43 -7.30 -6.18 2.44
CA ASP A 43 -7.98 -6.53 3.68
C ASP A 43 -7.04 -6.28 4.88
N GLN A 44 -7.38 -5.23 5.64
CA GLN A 44 -6.61 -4.78 6.78
C GLN A 44 -6.77 -5.67 8.03
N THR A 45 -7.71 -6.63 8.01
CA THR A 45 -7.91 -7.59 9.11
C THR A 45 -6.93 -8.75 9.08
N THR A 46 -6.20 -8.91 7.97
CA THR A 46 -5.29 -10.04 7.77
C THR A 46 -3.99 -9.88 8.55
N LYS A 47 -3.43 -11.00 9.04
CA LYS A 47 -2.12 -11.02 9.70
C LYS A 47 -0.99 -10.55 8.78
N VAL A 48 -1.06 -10.85 7.48
CA VAL A 48 -0.05 -10.42 6.50
C VAL A 48 -0.04 -8.91 6.32
N PHE A 49 -1.21 -8.26 6.37
CA PHE A 49 -1.29 -6.80 6.35
C PHE A 49 -0.60 -6.19 7.58
N ALA A 50 -0.90 -6.71 8.78
CA ALA A 50 -0.25 -6.26 10.01
C ALA A 50 1.28 -6.43 9.98
N LEU A 51 1.76 -7.59 9.52
CA LEU A 51 3.21 -7.84 9.37
C LEU A 51 3.85 -6.92 8.34
N ARG A 52 3.14 -6.60 7.24
CA ARG A 52 3.63 -5.64 6.26
C ARG A 52 3.80 -4.25 6.85
N GLN A 53 2.86 -3.78 7.67
CA GLN A 53 2.98 -2.48 8.35
C GLN A 53 4.23 -2.44 9.22
N LEU A 54 4.46 -3.48 10.04
CA LEU A 54 5.67 -3.59 10.86
C LEU A 54 6.95 -3.59 10.01
N GLN A 55 6.93 -4.24 8.84
CA GLN A 55 8.06 -4.22 7.91
C GLN A 55 8.29 -2.83 7.32
N ASP A 56 7.22 -2.11 6.93
CA ASP A 56 7.34 -0.74 6.44
C ASP A 56 7.88 0.19 7.53
N GLU A 57 7.44 0.03 8.79
CA GLU A 57 8.00 0.76 9.93
C GLU A 57 9.48 0.45 10.16
N MET A 58 9.87 -0.83 10.12
CA MET A 58 11.27 -1.25 10.27
C MET A 58 12.20 -0.65 9.22
N LEU A 59 11.73 -0.54 7.98
CA LEU A 59 12.56 -0.11 6.85
C LEU A 59 12.53 1.40 6.60
N TYR A 60 11.42 2.08 6.92
CA TYR A 60 11.19 3.47 6.54
C TYR A 60 10.79 4.39 7.71
N GLY A 61 10.63 3.83 8.92
CA GLY A 61 10.20 4.55 10.11
C GLY A 61 8.70 4.88 10.14
N VAL A 62 8.22 5.26 11.33
CA VAL A 62 6.89 5.85 11.48
C VAL A 62 6.94 7.26 10.89
N ARG A 63 6.11 7.56 9.88
CA ARG A 63 5.88 8.95 9.48
C ARG A 63 5.19 9.67 10.65
N THR A 64 5.98 10.35 11.48
CA THR A 64 5.46 11.35 12.40
C THR A 64 4.92 12.48 11.55
N THR A 65 3.61 12.56 11.40
CA THR A 65 2.99 13.82 11.00
C THR A 65 3.28 14.79 12.13
N SER A 66 4.31 15.62 11.94
CA SER A 66 4.64 16.70 12.88
C SER A 66 3.37 17.55 13.05
N PRO A 67 2.83 17.72 14.27
CA PRO A 67 1.84 18.75 14.49
C PRO A 67 2.56 20.07 14.23
N ALA A 68 2.11 20.80 13.21
CA ALA A 68 2.58 22.15 12.96
C ALA A 68 2.53 22.93 14.28
N LEU A 69 3.68 23.49 14.67
CA LEU A 69 3.80 24.47 15.73
C LEU A 69 2.70 25.51 15.53
N SER A 70 1.85 25.68 16.53
CA SER A 70 0.89 26.77 16.61
C SER A 70 0.79 27.21 18.07
N ILE A 71 1.87 27.82 18.57
CA ILE A 71 1.95 29.08 19.33
C ILE A 71 3.41 29.45 19.55
#